data_AF-A0A2E5GQR8-F1
#
_entry.id   AF-A0A2E5GQR8-F1
#
_cell.length_a   1.000
_cell.length_b   1.000
_cell.length_c   1.000
_cell.angle_alpha   90.00
_cell.angle_beta   90.00
_cell.angle_gamma   90.00
#
_symmetry.space_group_name_H-M   'P 1'
#
loop_
_entity.id
_entity.type
_entity.pdbx_description
1 polymer ?
#
loop_
_entity_poly.entity_id
_entity_poly.type
_entity_poly.pdbx_seq_one_letter_code
_entity_poly.pdbx_strand_id
1 'polypeptide(L)'
;MKPILLFSAGLILSIFSAQAQSKKDLDRQAIKDMCGCYEVTFKYAETFSPDGNYEKHDDYTASALEWGQLVEDDENKISIQHLLVIQDTMVIKHWRQDWTFEDQDLFFYDANNTWDIVKKDASDVKGQWAQKVYQVDDSPRYSGSATWVHVDGKKVWQNTTPAPLPRREYTKRRDYNIMERNNQVAITDYGWLHEQDNKKVLHAEDADDRIIAEEKGYNIYEQVADERCAAAQAWWKENEALWAKVRKEWDAVFASNDRLKLKDKVDGQRLYSVMFALEPDASSADIKKVITAFIE
;
A
#
# COMPACT_ATOMS: atom_id res chain seq x y z
N MET A 1 -78.46 -23.95 -2.50
CA MET A 1 -77.63 -23.25 -3.51
C MET A 1 -76.37 -22.74 -2.81
N LYS A 2 -75.22 -23.22 -3.29
CA LYS A 2 -73.81 -22.76 -3.20
C LYS A 2 -73.20 -22.24 -1.86
N PRO A 3 -71.95 -22.65 -1.55
CA PRO A 3 -71.24 -22.29 -0.32
C PRO A 3 -70.52 -20.94 -0.46
N ILE A 4 -70.31 -20.24 0.67
CA ILE A 4 -69.35 -19.13 0.74
C ILE A 4 -68.20 -19.60 1.63
N LEU A 5 -67.12 -20.03 0.99
CA LEU A 5 -65.82 -20.27 1.59
C LEU A 5 -65.18 -18.91 1.92
N LEU A 6 -65.05 -18.60 3.19
CA LEU A 6 -64.18 -17.53 3.69
C LEU A 6 -62.73 -18.01 3.60
N PHE A 7 -62.04 -17.63 2.52
CA PHE A 7 -60.59 -17.76 2.40
C PHE A 7 -59.94 -16.66 3.26
N SER A 8 -59.52 -17.02 4.47
CA SER A 8 -58.57 -16.20 5.24
C SER A 8 -57.19 -16.32 4.61
N ALA A 9 -56.86 -15.41 3.70
CA ALA A 9 -55.51 -15.26 3.17
C ALA A 9 -54.62 -14.67 4.25
N GLY A 10 -53.83 -15.52 4.92
CA GLY A 10 -52.73 -15.09 5.77
C GLY A 10 -51.65 -14.42 4.94
N LEU A 11 -51.52 -13.11 5.08
CA LEU A 11 -50.44 -12.32 4.49
C LEU A 11 -49.16 -12.55 5.31
N ILE A 12 -48.32 -13.49 4.89
CA ILE A 12 -46.95 -13.62 5.40
C ILE A 12 -46.15 -12.46 4.79
N LEU A 13 -46.02 -11.36 5.52
CA LEU A 13 -44.99 -10.36 5.22
C LEU A 13 -43.63 -10.98 5.56
N SER A 14 -42.97 -11.55 4.55
CA SER A 14 -41.54 -11.81 4.61
C SER A 14 -40.83 -10.46 4.69
N ILE A 15 -40.45 -10.07 5.90
CA ILE A 15 -39.54 -8.95 6.14
C ILE A 15 -38.17 -9.41 5.62
N PHE A 16 -37.91 -9.20 4.33
CA PHE A 16 -36.54 -9.24 3.82
C PHE A 16 -35.82 -8.03 4.40
N SER A 17 -35.18 -8.23 5.55
CA SER A 17 -34.13 -7.34 6.04
C SER A 17 -32.94 -7.48 5.10
N ALA A 18 -33.03 -6.89 3.91
CA ALA A 18 -31.84 -6.56 3.15
C ALA A 18 -31.09 -5.53 3.98
N GLN A 19 -30.09 -5.97 4.74
CA GLN A 19 -29.10 -5.05 5.30
C GLN A 19 -28.47 -4.36 4.09
N ALA A 20 -28.89 -3.13 3.81
CA ALA A 20 -28.18 -2.27 2.89
C ALA A 20 -26.78 -2.06 3.50
N GLN A 21 -25.79 -2.78 2.97
CA GLN A 21 -24.40 -2.63 3.37
C GLN A 21 -24.01 -1.17 3.15
N SER A 22 -23.44 -0.51 4.16
CA SER A 22 -23.02 0.88 3.98
C SER A 22 -21.88 0.92 2.95
N LYS A 23 -21.71 2.04 2.24
CA LYS A 23 -20.58 2.21 1.33
C LYS A 23 -19.25 1.94 2.05
N LYS A 24 -19.12 2.43 3.29
CA LYS A 24 -17.93 2.20 4.12
C LYS A 24 -17.67 0.71 4.36
N ASP A 25 -18.71 -0.09 4.60
CA ASP A 25 -18.56 -1.54 4.77
C ASP A 25 -18.12 -2.24 3.48
N LEU A 26 -18.61 -1.79 2.32
CA LEU A 26 -18.16 -2.27 1.00
C LEU A 26 -16.68 -1.92 0.77
N ASP A 27 -16.27 -0.70 1.12
CA ASP A 27 -14.89 -0.25 1.02
C ASP A 27 -13.96 -1.08 1.92
N ARG A 28 -14.35 -1.29 3.20
CA ARG A 28 -13.63 -2.15 4.14
C ARG A 28 -13.45 -3.55 3.61
N GLN A 29 -14.51 -4.14 3.06
CA GLN A 29 -14.44 -5.48 2.49
C GLN A 29 -13.49 -5.51 1.29
N ALA A 30 -13.56 -4.54 0.38
CA ALA A 30 -12.65 -4.47 -0.76
C ALA A 30 -11.18 -4.37 -0.32
N ILE A 31 -10.88 -3.62 0.75
CA ILE A 31 -9.51 -3.56 1.29
C ILE A 31 -9.08 -4.93 1.84
N LYS A 32 -9.94 -5.62 2.60
CA LYS A 32 -9.66 -6.94 3.16
C LYS A 32 -9.56 -8.04 2.11
N ASP A 33 -10.25 -7.89 0.98
CA ASP A 33 -10.18 -8.80 -0.16
C ASP A 33 -8.74 -8.83 -0.77
N MET A 34 -7.85 -7.89 -0.40
CA MET A 34 -6.42 -7.94 -0.76
C MET A 34 -5.56 -8.84 0.14
N CYS A 35 -6.12 -9.41 1.21
CA CYS A 35 -5.41 -10.37 2.08
C CYS A 35 -5.42 -11.78 1.48
N GLY A 36 -4.42 -12.60 1.82
CA GLY A 36 -4.27 -13.97 1.34
C GLY A 36 -2.92 -14.25 0.72
N CYS A 37 -2.73 -15.47 0.19
CA CYS A 37 -1.53 -15.87 -0.53
C CYS A 37 -1.68 -15.64 -2.04
N TYR A 38 -0.67 -15.04 -2.66
CA TYR A 38 -0.70 -14.63 -4.07
C TYR A 38 0.56 -15.03 -4.82
N GLU A 39 0.39 -15.49 -6.05
CA GLU A 39 1.45 -15.44 -7.05
C GLU A 39 1.41 -14.06 -7.72
N VAL A 40 2.41 -13.24 -7.41
CA VAL A 40 2.46 -11.85 -7.85
C VAL A 40 3.31 -11.74 -9.08
N THR A 41 2.80 -11.07 -10.11
CA THR A 41 3.54 -10.73 -11.32
C THR A 41 3.62 -9.22 -11.49
N PHE A 42 4.84 -8.72 -11.55
CA PHE A 42 5.21 -7.32 -11.76
C PHE A 42 5.57 -7.11 -13.23
N LYS A 43 4.86 -6.24 -13.95
CA LYS A 43 5.14 -5.87 -15.34
C LYS A 43 5.22 -4.36 -15.49
N TYR A 44 6.29 -3.86 -16.08
CA TYR A 44 6.47 -2.42 -16.30
C TYR A 44 7.04 -2.16 -17.68
N ALA A 45 6.48 -1.18 -18.37
CA ALA A 45 6.89 -0.77 -19.71
C ALA A 45 6.76 0.75 -19.87
N GLU A 46 7.76 1.40 -20.46
CA GLU A 46 7.69 2.83 -20.77
C GLU A 46 6.77 3.08 -21.98
N THR A 47 5.89 4.07 -21.88
CA THR A 47 4.80 4.30 -22.84
C THR A 47 5.04 5.54 -23.69
N PHE A 48 5.16 6.71 -23.08
CA PHE A 48 5.32 7.98 -23.79
C PHE A 48 6.48 8.77 -23.19
N SER A 49 7.09 9.63 -23.99
CA SER A 49 8.04 10.64 -23.50
C SER A 49 7.75 11.95 -24.23
N PRO A 50 7.87 13.11 -23.57
CA PRO A 50 7.80 14.40 -24.24
C PRO A 50 8.99 14.66 -25.18
N ASP A 51 10.12 13.96 -24.99
CA ASP A 51 11.26 14.04 -25.90
C ASP A 51 11.10 13.02 -27.04
N GLY A 52 10.99 13.52 -28.28
CA GLY A 52 10.86 12.68 -29.47
C GLY A 52 12.11 11.84 -29.80
N ASN A 53 13.26 12.13 -29.17
CA ASN A 53 14.48 11.33 -29.31
C ASN A 53 14.68 10.36 -28.14
N TYR A 54 13.72 10.27 -27.20
CA TYR A 54 13.83 9.39 -26.06
C TYR A 54 13.82 7.92 -26.50
N GLU A 55 14.89 7.20 -26.15
CA GLU A 55 14.94 5.75 -26.27
C GLU A 55 14.40 5.11 -24.98
N LYS A 56 13.28 4.40 -25.12
CA LYS A 56 12.67 3.66 -24.01
C LYS A 56 13.60 2.57 -23.51
N HIS A 57 13.59 2.34 -22.21
CA HIS A 57 14.26 1.22 -21.59
C HIS A 57 13.46 -0.08 -21.76
N ASP A 58 14.18 -1.21 -21.70
CA ASP A 58 13.59 -2.54 -21.76
C ASP A 58 12.49 -2.74 -20.71
N ASP A 59 11.43 -3.44 -21.12
CA ASP A 59 10.36 -3.87 -20.24
C ASP A 59 10.91 -4.69 -19.06
N TYR A 60 10.32 -4.48 -17.89
CA TYR A 60 10.67 -5.20 -16.68
C TYR A 60 9.56 -6.19 -16.32
N THR A 61 9.93 -7.46 -16.12
CA THR A 61 9.05 -8.48 -15.56
C THR A 61 9.72 -9.18 -14.40
N ALA A 62 8.98 -9.39 -13.31
CA ALA A 62 9.39 -10.20 -12.17
C ALA A 62 8.18 -10.86 -11.54
N SER A 63 8.39 -11.96 -10.82
CA SER A 63 7.32 -12.67 -10.13
C SER A 63 7.81 -13.19 -8.79
N ALA A 64 6.91 -13.29 -7.82
CA ALA A 64 7.20 -13.77 -6.48
C ALA A 64 5.92 -14.33 -5.84
N LEU A 65 6.09 -15.17 -4.82
CA LEU A 65 5.00 -15.52 -3.93
C LEU A 65 4.91 -14.48 -2.82
N GLU A 66 3.72 -13.95 -2.54
CA GLU A 66 3.50 -12.92 -1.53
C GLU A 66 2.29 -13.25 -0.66
N TRP A 67 2.43 -13.08 0.64
CA TRP A 67 1.36 -13.24 1.60
C TRP A 67 0.95 -11.88 2.16
N GLY A 68 -0.30 -11.48 1.94
CA GLY A 68 -0.91 -10.29 2.53
C GLY A 68 -1.65 -10.64 3.81
N GLN A 69 -1.06 -10.33 4.96
CA GLN A 69 -1.64 -10.58 6.28
C GLN A 69 -2.36 -9.34 6.82
N LEU A 70 -3.60 -9.53 7.29
CA LEU A 70 -4.33 -8.51 8.04
C LEU A 70 -3.72 -8.35 9.44
N VAL A 71 -3.17 -7.19 9.76
CA VAL A 71 -2.49 -6.93 11.05
C VAL A 71 -3.22 -5.94 11.95
N GLU A 72 -4.20 -5.21 11.40
CA GLU A 72 -5.12 -4.35 12.14
C GLU A 72 -6.48 -4.31 11.40
N ASP A 73 -7.58 -4.35 12.15
CA ASP A 73 -8.94 -4.35 11.61
C ASP A 73 -9.92 -3.61 12.54
N ASP A 74 -9.73 -2.30 12.65
CA ASP A 74 -10.60 -1.39 13.38
C ASP A 74 -11.57 -0.69 12.43
N GLU A 75 -12.67 -0.12 12.94
CA GLU A 75 -13.74 0.47 12.12
C GLU A 75 -13.26 1.52 11.08
N ASN A 76 -12.24 2.30 11.43
CA ASN A 76 -11.66 3.34 10.59
C ASN A 76 -10.25 3.03 10.11
N LYS A 77 -9.68 1.88 10.47
CA LYS A 77 -8.29 1.56 10.13
C LYS A 77 -8.11 0.08 9.83
N ILE A 78 -7.49 -0.20 8.69
CA ILE A 78 -7.12 -1.55 8.26
C ILE A 78 -5.65 -1.53 7.88
N SER A 79 -4.84 -2.43 8.42
CA SER A 79 -3.43 -2.54 8.05
C SER A 79 -3.14 -3.92 7.49
N ILE A 80 -2.43 -3.97 6.36
CA ILE A 80 -2.05 -5.20 5.67
C ILE A 80 -0.52 -5.23 5.54
N GLN A 81 0.08 -6.27 6.10
CA GLN A 81 1.49 -6.55 5.96
C GLN A 81 1.71 -7.54 4.82
N HIS A 82 2.58 -7.18 3.87
CA HIS A 82 2.97 -8.05 2.77
C HIS A 82 4.33 -8.70 3.02
N LEU A 83 4.40 -10.01 2.84
CA LEU A 83 5.57 -10.84 3.09
C LEU A 83 5.89 -11.67 1.84
N LEU A 84 7.05 -11.46 1.24
CA LEU A 84 7.50 -12.26 0.10
C LEU A 84 8.09 -13.59 0.59
N VAL A 85 7.85 -14.66 -0.18
CA VAL A 85 8.47 -15.97 -0.01
C VAL A 85 9.33 -16.25 -1.24
N ILE A 86 10.63 -16.41 -1.03
CA ILE A 86 11.62 -16.71 -2.07
C ILE A 86 12.15 -18.12 -1.86
N GLN A 87 12.19 -18.92 -2.93
CA GLN A 87 12.66 -20.32 -2.88
C GLN A 87 12.01 -21.12 -1.74
N ASP A 88 10.69 -20.95 -1.60
CA ASP A 88 9.79 -21.62 -0.64
C ASP A 88 10.08 -21.41 0.86
N THR A 89 11.18 -20.75 1.22
CA THR A 89 11.68 -20.74 2.61
C THR A 89 12.16 -19.38 3.09
N MET A 90 12.75 -18.56 2.21
CA MET A 90 13.28 -17.26 2.58
C MET A 90 12.14 -16.24 2.62
N VAL A 91 11.85 -15.71 3.80
CA VAL A 91 10.81 -14.68 4.01
C VAL A 91 11.45 -13.30 4.01
N ILE A 92 10.87 -12.38 3.24
CA ILE A 92 11.23 -10.96 3.28
C ILE A 92 9.99 -10.16 3.65
N LYS A 93 10.06 -9.39 4.73
CA LYS A 93 9.06 -8.34 4.98
C LYS A 93 9.17 -7.27 3.91
N HIS A 94 8.18 -7.20 3.02
CA HIS A 94 8.32 -6.48 1.77
C HIS A 94 7.78 -5.05 1.86
N TRP A 95 6.51 -4.89 2.17
CA TRP A 95 5.89 -3.57 2.34
C TRP A 95 4.65 -3.68 3.21
N ARG A 96 4.19 -2.54 3.71
CA ARG A 96 2.95 -2.45 4.49
C ARG A 96 2.07 -1.39 3.87
N GLN A 97 0.76 -1.63 3.90
CA GLN A 97 -0.24 -0.64 3.58
C GLN A 97 -1.18 -0.46 4.77
N ASP A 98 -1.30 0.78 5.22
CA ASP A 98 -2.31 1.19 6.17
C ASP A 98 -3.40 1.94 5.40
N TRP A 99 -4.65 1.58 5.67
CA TRP A 99 -5.86 2.18 5.12
C TRP A 99 -6.62 2.85 6.25
N THR A 100 -6.74 4.17 6.21
CA THR A 100 -7.45 4.93 7.24
C THR A 100 -8.59 5.74 6.62
N PHE A 101 -9.79 5.62 7.17
CA PHE A 101 -10.98 6.32 6.70
C PHE A 101 -10.97 7.78 7.14
N GLU A 102 -11.18 8.70 6.18
CA GLU A 102 -11.18 10.16 6.39
C GLU A 102 -9.92 10.69 7.11
N ASP A 103 -8.76 10.07 6.84
CA ASP A 103 -7.49 10.44 7.46
C ASP A 103 -7.04 11.83 7.05
N GLN A 104 -6.79 12.70 8.02
CA GLN A 104 -6.32 14.06 7.77
C GLN A 104 -4.80 14.15 7.70
N ASP A 105 -4.05 13.19 8.24
CA ASP A 105 -2.60 13.30 8.38
C ASP A 105 -1.91 12.44 7.31
N LEU A 106 -1.43 13.05 6.23
CA LEU A 106 -0.75 12.36 5.12
C LEU A 106 0.73 12.70 5.07
N PHE A 107 1.52 11.90 4.34
CA PHE A 107 2.90 12.23 4.00
C PHE A 107 3.14 12.11 2.49
N PHE A 108 3.78 13.11 1.90
CA PHE A 108 4.06 13.17 0.47
C PHE A 108 5.56 13.20 0.25
N TYR A 109 6.04 12.36 -0.67
CA TYR A 109 7.45 12.38 -1.05
C TYR A 109 7.76 13.67 -1.80
N ASP A 110 8.84 14.33 -1.40
CA ASP A 110 9.40 15.49 -2.08
C ASP A 110 10.52 15.00 -3.01
N ALA A 111 11.75 14.95 -2.53
CA ALA A 111 12.88 14.29 -3.18
C ALA A 111 13.94 13.90 -2.15
N ASN A 112 14.99 13.17 -2.57
CA ASN A 112 16.21 12.95 -1.76
C ASN A 112 15.93 12.41 -0.34
N ASN A 113 15.09 11.37 -0.25
CA ASN A 113 14.60 10.78 1.02
C ASN A 113 13.97 11.82 1.97
N THR A 114 13.17 12.73 1.42
CA THR A 114 12.42 13.72 2.18
C THR A 114 10.93 13.58 1.93
N TRP A 115 10.15 13.72 3.00
CA TRP A 115 8.69 13.71 2.99
C TRP A 115 8.15 14.90 3.76
N ASP A 116 7.15 15.55 3.21
CA ASP A 116 6.34 16.54 3.93
C ASP A 116 5.15 15.85 4.59
N ILE A 117 4.93 16.14 5.86
CA ILE A 117 3.79 15.63 6.63
C ILE A 117 2.73 16.72 6.62
N VAL A 118 1.60 16.42 5.99
CA VAL A 118 0.58 17.39 5.62
C VAL A 118 -0.74 17.03 6.27
N LYS A 119 -1.27 17.99 7.04
CA LYS A 119 -2.63 17.93 7.56
C LYS A 119 -3.64 18.48 6.54
N LYS A 120 -4.55 17.63 6.09
CA LYS A 120 -5.67 17.95 5.20
C LYS A 120 -6.88 18.44 5.98
N ASP A 121 -7.72 19.24 5.34
CA ASP A 121 -9.01 19.62 5.89
C ASP A 121 -9.98 18.43 5.87
N ALA A 122 -10.84 18.32 6.89
CA ALA A 122 -11.81 17.22 7.00
C ALA A 122 -12.77 17.15 5.79
N SER A 123 -13.03 18.29 5.13
CA SER A 123 -13.83 18.35 3.92
C SER A 123 -13.18 17.64 2.73
N ASP A 124 -11.84 17.64 2.66
CA ASP A 124 -11.09 17.14 1.51
C ASP A 124 -10.99 15.63 1.51
N VAL A 125 -11.07 15.02 2.71
CA VAL A 125 -10.90 13.57 2.92
C VAL A 125 -12.22 12.86 3.24
N LYS A 126 -13.33 13.60 3.26
CA LYS A 126 -14.66 13.06 3.57
C LYS A 126 -15.04 11.91 2.63
N GLY A 127 -15.43 10.78 3.21
CA GLY A 127 -15.80 9.54 2.52
C GLY A 127 -14.63 8.82 1.82
N GLN A 128 -13.40 9.29 1.99
CA GLN A 128 -12.21 8.71 1.38
C GLN A 128 -11.51 7.73 2.32
N TRP A 129 -10.74 6.83 1.73
CA TRP A 129 -9.74 6.05 2.41
C TRP A 129 -8.36 6.52 1.97
N ALA A 130 -7.52 6.85 2.94
CA ALA A 130 -6.11 7.10 2.74
C ALA A 130 -5.33 5.78 2.73
N GLN A 131 -4.57 5.52 1.68
CA GLN A 131 -3.55 4.47 1.65
C GLN A 131 -2.20 5.08 2.00
N LYS A 132 -1.57 4.62 3.08
CA LYS A 132 -0.20 4.92 3.46
C LYS A 132 0.66 3.70 3.23
N VAL A 133 1.65 3.81 2.35
CA VAL A 133 2.56 2.73 1.99
C VAL A 133 3.90 2.94 2.65
N TYR A 134 4.39 1.88 3.29
CA TYR A 134 5.66 1.85 4.01
C TYR A 134 6.62 0.85 3.40
N GLN A 135 7.92 1.09 3.59
CA GLN A 135 8.98 0.25 3.07
C GLN A 135 9.19 -1.01 3.93
N VAL A 136 10.18 -1.82 3.56
CA VAL A 136 10.57 -3.06 4.26
C VAL A 136 10.81 -2.85 5.77
N ASP A 137 11.31 -1.66 6.14
CA ASP A 137 11.66 -1.23 7.50
C ASP A 137 10.63 -0.30 8.17
N ASP A 138 9.43 -0.22 7.59
CA ASP A 138 8.32 0.65 7.97
C ASP A 138 8.59 2.17 7.87
N SER A 139 9.73 2.60 7.29
CA SER A 139 9.91 4.00 6.88
C SER A 139 8.89 4.40 5.79
N PRO A 140 8.54 5.69 5.66
CA PRO A 140 7.53 6.10 4.69
C PRO A 140 7.99 5.82 3.26
N ARG A 141 7.02 5.46 2.41
CA ARG A 141 7.22 5.38 0.97
C ARG A 141 6.42 6.45 0.28
N TYR A 142 5.09 6.34 0.30
CA TYR A 142 4.16 7.35 -0.22
C TYR A 142 2.81 7.20 0.47
N SER A 143 1.97 8.24 0.39
CA SER A 143 0.57 8.13 0.80
C SER A 143 -0.35 8.87 -0.15
N GLY A 144 -1.63 8.54 -0.14
CA GLY A 144 -2.66 9.34 -0.79
C GLY A 144 -4.05 8.88 -0.43
N SER A 145 -5.05 9.70 -0.73
CA SER A 145 -6.43 9.50 -0.31
C SER A 145 -7.38 9.63 -1.49
N ALA A 146 -8.35 8.72 -1.55
CA ALA A 146 -9.39 8.69 -2.57
C ALA A 146 -10.60 7.87 -2.13
N THR A 147 -11.67 7.90 -2.92
CA THR A 147 -12.89 7.14 -2.65
C THR A 147 -12.87 5.81 -3.39
N TRP A 148 -13.27 4.73 -2.73
CA TRP A 148 -13.60 3.47 -3.41
C TRP A 148 -14.89 3.61 -4.22
N VAL A 149 -14.87 3.14 -5.46
CA VAL A 149 -16.00 3.12 -6.39
C VAL A 149 -16.51 1.69 -6.53
N HIS A 150 -17.81 1.51 -6.29
CA HIS A 150 -18.53 0.23 -6.44
C HIS A 150 -19.64 0.38 -7.46
N VAL A 151 -19.37 0.06 -8.72
CA VAL A 151 -20.32 0.24 -9.83
C VAL A 151 -20.11 -0.83 -10.90
N ASP A 152 -21.20 -1.35 -11.47
CA ASP A 152 -21.17 -2.38 -12.52
C ASP A 152 -20.28 -3.59 -12.18
N GLY A 153 -20.31 -4.02 -10.91
CA GLY A 153 -19.51 -5.13 -10.39
C GLY A 153 -18.03 -4.81 -10.17
N LYS A 154 -17.57 -3.59 -10.48
CA LYS A 154 -16.18 -3.15 -10.25
C LYS A 154 -16.05 -2.57 -8.85
N LYS A 155 -14.92 -2.89 -8.18
CA LYS A 155 -14.50 -2.31 -6.90
C LYS A 155 -13.11 -1.69 -7.10
N VAL A 156 -13.03 -0.37 -7.20
CA VAL A 156 -11.79 0.33 -7.59
C VAL A 156 -11.49 1.49 -6.66
N TRP A 157 -10.23 1.65 -6.29
CA TRP A 157 -9.71 2.85 -5.62
C TRP A 157 -8.55 3.40 -6.43
N GLN A 158 -8.50 4.71 -6.64
CA GLN A 158 -7.48 5.33 -7.48
C GLN A 158 -7.00 6.66 -6.93
N ASN A 159 -5.68 6.87 -6.92
CA ASN A 159 -5.08 8.13 -6.48
C ASN A 159 -3.83 8.48 -7.30
N THR A 160 -3.39 9.73 -7.20
CA THR A 160 -2.07 10.16 -7.67
C THR A 160 -1.22 10.60 -6.48
N THR A 161 0.04 10.19 -6.42
CA THR A 161 0.97 10.62 -5.35
C THR A 161 2.44 10.48 -5.78
N PRO A 162 3.32 11.42 -5.38
CA PRO A 162 4.76 11.26 -5.56
C PRO A 162 5.31 10.16 -4.66
N ALA A 163 6.31 9.43 -5.15
CA ALA A 163 6.95 8.34 -4.45
C ALA A 163 8.46 8.28 -4.76
N PRO A 164 9.26 7.71 -3.85
CA PRO A 164 10.63 7.32 -4.12
C PRO A 164 10.71 6.34 -5.30
N LEU A 165 11.86 6.33 -5.97
CA LEU A 165 12.12 5.36 -7.03
C LEU A 165 12.05 3.93 -6.48
N PRO A 166 11.48 2.98 -7.25
CA PRO A 166 11.57 1.58 -6.90
C PRO A 166 13.01 1.06 -7.05
N ARG A 167 13.35 -0.01 -6.30
CA ARG A 167 14.69 -0.63 -6.29
C ARG A 167 15.26 -0.91 -7.69
N ARG A 168 14.41 -1.30 -8.65
CA ARG A 168 14.80 -1.62 -10.03
C ARG A 168 15.44 -0.45 -10.79
N GLU A 169 15.24 0.78 -10.32
CA GLU A 169 15.70 2.00 -10.98
C GLU A 169 17.07 2.47 -10.47
N TYR A 170 17.34 2.38 -9.16
CA TYR A 170 18.54 2.98 -8.54
C TYR A 170 19.88 2.52 -9.13
N THR A 171 19.95 1.33 -9.74
CA THR A 171 21.16 0.80 -10.38
C THR A 171 21.20 1.02 -11.88
N LYS A 172 20.09 1.43 -12.49
CA LYS A 172 19.92 1.52 -13.96
C LYS A 172 19.73 2.96 -14.45
N ARG A 173 19.21 3.85 -13.60
CA ARG A 173 18.73 5.18 -13.96
C ARG A 173 19.26 6.24 -13.00
N ARG A 174 19.48 7.45 -13.52
CA ARG A 174 20.00 8.62 -12.80
C ARG A 174 19.42 9.96 -13.31
N ASP A 175 18.50 9.87 -14.25
CA ASP A 175 17.93 10.95 -15.04
C ASP A 175 16.64 11.54 -14.43
N TYR A 176 16.14 10.95 -13.34
CA TYR A 176 14.98 11.41 -12.59
C TYR A 176 15.07 11.00 -11.12
N ASN A 177 14.29 11.64 -10.26
CA ASN A 177 14.35 11.44 -8.81
C ASN A 177 12.99 11.25 -8.11
N ILE A 178 11.87 11.42 -8.84
CA ILE A 178 10.51 11.21 -8.34
C ILE A 178 9.76 10.26 -9.27
N MET A 179 9.01 9.34 -8.69
CA MET A 179 7.97 8.60 -9.41
C MET A 179 6.60 9.18 -9.03
N GLU A 180 5.96 9.95 -9.90
CA GLU A 180 4.57 10.32 -9.73
C GLU A 180 3.71 9.10 -10.09
N ARG A 181 3.14 8.45 -9.08
CA ARG A 181 2.35 7.23 -9.27
C ARG A 181 0.89 7.56 -9.40
N ASN A 182 0.26 7.16 -10.50
CA ASN A 182 -1.20 7.02 -10.57
C ASN A 182 -1.54 5.58 -10.20
N ASN A 183 -1.89 5.33 -8.94
CA ASN A 183 -2.21 3.99 -8.46
C ASN A 183 -3.70 3.71 -8.68
N GLN A 184 -4.02 2.57 -9.27
CA GLN A 184 -5.37 2.02 -9.30
C GLN A 184 -5.34 0.63 -8.67
N VAL A 185 -6.05 0.45 -7.55
CA VAL A 185 -6.30 -0.84 -6.93
C VAL A 185 -7.67 -1.31 -7.36
N ALA A 186 -7.75 -2.51 -7.94
CA ALA A 186 -9.00 -3.13 -8.35
C ALA A 186 -9.10 -4.54 -7.76
N ILE A 187 -10.25 -4.87 -7.15
CA ILE A 187 -10.54 -6.22 -6.70
C ILE A 187 -11.12 -7.01 -7.87
N THR A 188 -10.59 -8.21 -8.11
CA THR A 188 -10.95 -9.07 -9.23
C THR A 188 -11.48 -10.42 -8.72
N ASP A 189 -11.92 -11.28 -9.64
CA ASP A 189 -12.35 -12.65 -9.33
C ASP A 189 -11.18 -13.60 -9.03
N TYR A 190 -9.98 -13.28 -9.53
CA TYR A 190 -8.76 -14.04 -9.28
C TYR A 190 -7.91 -13.51 -8.10
N GLY A 191 -8.31 -12.42 -7.45
CA GLY A 191 -7.54 -11.76 -6.40
C GLY A 191 -7.64 -10.24 -6.52
N TRP A 192 -6.53 -9.56 -6.81
CA TRP A 192 -6.55 -8.12 -7.03
C TRP A 192 -5.48 -7.66 -8.02
N LEU A 193 -5.65 -6.43 -8.50
CA LEU A 193 -4.80 -5.82 -9.49
C LEU A 193 -4.38 -4.44 -9.00
N HIS A 194 -3.09 -4.15 -9.09
CA HIS A 194 -2.55 -2.81 -8.91
C HIS A 194 -1.96 -2.33 -10.22
N GLU A 195 -2.76 -1.54 -10.94
CA GLU A 195 -2.32 -0.85 -12.14
C GLU A 195 -1.70 0.49 -11.79
N GLN A 196 -0.72 0.89 -12.58
CA GLN A 196 -0.02 2.14 -12.42
C GLN A 196 0.17 2.85 -13.74
N ASP A 197 -0.22 4.11 -13.83
CA ASP A 197 0.14 5.01 -14.94
C ASP A 197 1.11 6.05 -14.37
N ASN A 198 2.38 5.66 -14.29
CA ASN A 198 3.42 6.43 -13.62
C ASN A 198 4.01 7.50 -14.54
N LYS A 199 4.50 8.59 -13.95
CA LYS A 199 5.45 9.51 -14.59
C LYS A 199 6.79 9.48 -13.86
N LYS A 200 7.87 9.36 -14.63
CA LYS A 200 9.26 9.50 -14.17
C LYS A 200 9.60 10.99 -14.24
N VAL A 201 9.72 11.63 -13.08
CA VAL A 201 9.87 13.09 -12.95
C VAL A 201 11.24 13.42 -12.38
N LEU A 202 11.95 14.32 -13.05
CA LEU A 202 13.13 14.99 -12.53
C LEU A 202 12.70 16.29 -11.87
N HIS A 203 12.78 16.32 -10.55
CA HIS A 203 12.64 17.52 -9.73
C HIS A 203 14.01 18.16 -9.55
N ALA A 204 14.24 19.30 -10.21
CA ALA A 204 15.49 20.04 -10.15
C ALA A 204 15.50 21.09 -9.01
N GLU A 205 16.69 21.50 -8.58
CA GLU A 205 16.85 22.48 -7.47
C GLU A 205 16.22 23.86 -7.75
N ASP A 206 15.96 24.18 -9.02
CA ASP A 206 15.29 25.41 -9.48
C ASP A 206 13.75 25.27 -9.57
N ALA A 207 13.19 24.15 -9.08
CA ALA A 207 11.76 23.83 -9.07
C ALA A 207 11.12 23.67 -10.47
N ASP A 208 11.91 23.38 -11.51
CA ASP A 208 11.40 23.04 -12.84
C ASP A 208 11.26 21.51 -12.98
N ASP A 209 10.06 21.00 -12.74
CA ASP A 209 9.74 19.58 -12.88
C ASP A 209 9.71 19.16 -14.35
N ARG A 210 10.49 18.13 -14.68
CA ARG A 210 10.56 17.58 -16.04
C ARG A 210 10.13 16.13 -16.07
N ILE A 211 9.13 15.84 -16.89
CA ILE A 211 8.73 14.47 -17.20
C ILE A 211 9.76 13.87 -18.17
N ILE A 212 10.39 12.78 -17.76
CA ILE A 212 11.33 12.04 -18.60
C ILE A 212 10.57 11.02 -19.46
N ALA A 213 9.71 10.24 -18.82
CA ALA A 213 8.89 9.22 -19.48
C ALA A 213 7.66 8.89 -18.63
N GLU A 214 6.62 8.42 -19.29
CA GLU A 214 5.48 7.73 -18.70
C GLU A 214 5.75 6.22 -18.70
N GLU A 215 5.22 5.50 -17.70
CA GLU A 215 5.39 4.06 -17.52
C GLU A 215 4.07 3.42 -17.12
N LYS A 216 3.66 2.38 -17.85
CA LYS A 216 2.57 1.51 -17.42
C LYS A 216 3.13 0.43 -16.50
N GLY A 217 2.59 0.34 -15.29
CA GLY A 217 2.82 -0.74 -14.34
C GLY A 217 1.58 -1.62 -14.21
N TYR A 218 1.80 -2.93 -14.09
CA TYR A 218 0.81 -3.96 -13.85
C TYR A 218 1.35 -4.90 -12.78
N ASN A 219 0.80 -4.82 -11.57
CA ASN A 219 1.08 -5.75 -10.48
C ASN A 219 -0.15 -6.63 -10.30
N ILE A 220 -0.07 -7.88 -10.76
CA ILE A 220 -1.17 -8.84 -10.78
C ILE A 220 -1.00 -9.75 -9.56
N TYR A 221 -2.01 -9.81 -8.70
CA TYR A 221 -2.04 -10.66 -7.52
C TYR A 221 -3.04 -11.79 -7.74
N GLU A 222 -2.55 -12.92 -8.25
CA GLU A 222 -3.38 -14.11 -8.49
C GLU A 222 -3.41 -14.95 -7.22
N GLN A 223 -4.59 -15.11 -6.63
CA GLN A 223 -4.78 -15.82 -5.38
C GLN A 223 -4.47 -17.31 -5.57
N VAL A 224 -3.72 -17.86 -4.62
CA VAL A 224 -3.33 -19.27 -4.58
C VAL A 224 -3.64 -19.84 -3.20
N ALA A 225 -3.50 -21.16 -3.06
CA ALA A 225 -3.73 -21.83 -1.78
C ALA A 225 -2.82 -21.26 -0.68
N ASP A 226 -3.39 -20.93 0.47
CA ASP A 226 -2.69 -20.26 1.58
C ASP A 226 -1.49 -21.08 2.11
N GLU A 227 -1.53 -22.41 1.98
CA GLU A 227 -0.44 -23.30 2.37
C GLU A 227 0.87 -23.02 1.61
N ARG A 228 0.80 -22.45 0.40
CA ARG A 228 2.01 -22.03 -0.33
C ARG A 228 2.77 -20.95 0.43
N CYS A 229 2.07 -20.12 1.22
CA CYS A 229 2.64 -19.05 2.03
C CYS A 229 2.95 -19.48 3.47
N ALA A 230 2.97 -20.77 3.79
CA ALA A 230 3.20 -21.27 5.15
C ALA A 230 4.50 -20.76 5.79
N ALA A 231 5.57 -20.58 5.01
CA ALA A 231 6.83 -20.02 5.51
C ALA A 231 6.66 -18.57 6.01
N ALA A 232 5.95 -17.73 5.26
CA ALA A 232 5.65 -16.35 5.68
C ALA A 232 4.75 -16.30 6.91
N GLN A 233 3.76 -17.19 6.99
CA GLN A 233 2.87 -17.33 8.15
C GLN A 233 3.64 -17.72 9.42
N ALA A 234 4.57 -18.67 9.31
CA ALA A 234 5.42 -19.09 10.42
C ALA A 234 6.34 -17.95 10.88
N TRP A 235 7.02 -17.30 9.93
CA TRP A 235 7.90 -16.18 10.23
C TRP A 235 7.16 -15.02 10.90
N TRP A 236 5.96 -14.68 10.41
CA TRP A 236 5.17 -13.59 10.98
C TRP A 236 4.82 -13.82 12.45
N LYS A 237 4.43 -15.04 12.83
CA LYS A 237 4.12 -15.40 14.23
C LYS A 237 5.28 -15.13 15.18
N GLU A 238 6.52 -15.27 14.71
CA GLU A 238 7.73 -15.03 15.52
C GLU A 238 8.11 -13.54 15.57
N ASN A 239 7.71 -12.75 14.56
CA ASN A 239 8.21 -11.39 14.35
C ASN A 239 7.16 -10.29 14.54
N GLU A 240 5.86 -10.62 14.60
CA GLU A 240 4.78 -9.62 14.63
C GLU A 240 4.87 -8.67 15.83
N ALA A 241 5.35 -9.16 16.97
CA ALA A 241 5.53 -8.37 18.19
C ALA A 241 6.64 -7.32 18.04
N LEU A 242 7.75 -7.65 17.36
CA LEU A 242 8.80 -6.70 17.03
C LEU A 242 8.24 -5.62 16.09
N TRP A 243 7.58 -6.03 15.01
CA TRP A 243 7.06 -5.09 14.02
C TRP A 243 5.94 -4.22 14.57
N ALA A 244 5.14 -4.69 15.53
CA ALA A 244 4.19 -3.84 16.25
C ALA A 244 4.89 -2.70 17.01
N LYS A 245 6.04 -2.96 17.65
CA LYS A 245 6.84 -1.91 18.30
C LYS A 245 7.46 -0.97 17.26
N VAL A 246 7.98 -1.50 16.15
CA VAL A 246 8.54 -0.68 15.06
C VAL A 246 7.50 0.28 14.50
N ARG A 247 6.28 -0.19 14.21
CA ARG A 247 5.17 0.67 13.78
C ARG A 247 4.89 1.78 14.79
N LYS A 248 4.82 1.44 16.07
CA LYS A 248 4.56 2.43 17.13
C LYS A 248 5.65 3.51 17.23
N GLU A 249 6.92 3.15 17.10
CA GLU A 249 8.00 4.15 17.12
C GLU A 249 7.98 5.04 15.87
N TRP A 250 7.63 4.49 14.70
CA TRP A 250 7.38 5.29 13.49
C TRP A 250 6.19 6.22 13.64
N ASP A 251 5.08 5.76 14.20
CA ASP A 251 3.89 6.60 14.47
C ASP A 251 4.26 7.80 15.36
N ALA A 252 5.13 7.60 16.35
CA ALA A 252 5.63 8.68 17.21
C ALA A 252 6.49 9.71 16.43
N VAL A 253 7.27 9.26 15.45
CA VAL A 253 8.02 10.15 14.55
C VAL A 253 7.06 10.97 13.70
N PHE A 254 6.07 10.36 13.05
CA PHE A 254 5.10 11.09 12.23
C PHE A 254 4.30 12.11 13.05
N ALA A 255 3.90 11.77 14.27
CA ALA A 255 3.15 12.67 15.14
C ALA A 255 3.95 13.88 15.65
N SER A 256 5.29 13.85 15.57
CA SER A 256 6.17 14.87 16.16
C SER A 256 6.91 15.72 15.12
N ASN A 257 6.66 15.51 13.82
CA ASN A 257 7.38 16.18 12.75
C ASN A 257 6.41 16.66 11.67
N ASP A 258 6.69 17.84 11.11
CA ASP A 258 5.98 18.36 9.92
C ASP A 258 6.72 18.00 8.61
N ARG A 259 7.99 17.59 8.73
CA ARG A 259 8.84 17.16 7.62
C ARG A 259 9.81 16.11 8.12
N LEU A 260 10.01 15.06 7.34
CA LEU A 260 10.92 13.96 7.67
C LEU A 260 11.95 13.82 6.56
N LYS A 261 13.23 13.89 6.92
CA LYS A 261 14.34 13.55 6.03
C LYS A 261 15.15 12.40 6.60
N LEU A 262 15.41 11.40 5.78
CA LEU A 262 16.16 10.21 6.16
C LEU A 262 17.53 10.20 5.49
N LYS A 263 18.56 9.97 6.30
CA LYS A 263 19.92 9.70 5.82
C LYS A 263 19.92 8.44 4.98
N ASP A 264 20.65 8.47 3.86
CA ASP A 264 20.84 7.27 3.03
C ASP A 264 21.52 6.12 3.80
N LYS A 265 22.50 6.49 4.65
CA LYS A 265 23.30 5.56 5.44
C LYS A 265 23.73 6.18 6.77
N VAL A 266 23.87 5.33 7.78
CA VAL A 266 24.55 5.61 9.05
C VAL A 266 25.61 4.52 9.22
N ASP A 267 26.86 4.92 9.48
CA ASP A 267 28.00 4.00 9.60
C ASP A 267 28.13 3.00 8.42
N GLY A 268 27.82 3.47 7.21
CA GLY A 268 27.87 2.68 5.98
C GLY A 268 26.69 1.72 5.75
N GLN A 269 25.76 1.60 6.71
CA GLN A 269 24.59 0.73 6.66
C GLN A 269 23.31 1.50 6.34
N ARG A 270 22.37 0.84 5.65
CA ARG A 270 21.03 1.39 5.39
C ARG A 270 20.08 1.04 6.55
N LEU A 271 19.03 1.84 6.73
CA LEU A 271 18.06 1.66 7.81
C LEU A 271 17.52 0.22 7.86
N TYR A 272 17.02 -0.32 6.76
CA TYR A 272 16.53 -1.70 6.72
C TYR A 272 17.56 -2.71 7.19
N SER A 273 18.84 -2.53 6.88
CA SER A 273 19.88 -3.49 7.27
C SER A 273 20.05 -3.54 8.79
N VAL A 274 20.01 -2.38 9.44
CA VAL A 274 20.09 -2.27 10.90
C VAL A 274 18.79 -2.77 11.54
N MET A 275 17.63 -2.42 10.96
CA MET A 275 16.32 -2.81 11.47
C MET A 275 16.11 -4.34 11.43
N PHE A 276 16.48 -5.00 10.33
CA PHE A 276 16.38 -6.46 10.20
C PHE A 276 17.39 -7.23 11.06
N ALA A 277 18.41 -6.56 11.60
CA ALA A 277 19.37 -7.16 12.52
C ALA A 277 18.90 -7.12 13.99
N LEU A 278 17.75 -6.51 14.27
CA LEU A 278 17.16 -6.52 15.61
C LEU A 278 16.59 -7.92 15.93
N GLU A 279 16.86 -8.39 17.14
CA GLU A 279 16.25 -9.60 17.66
C GLU A 279 14.72 -9.41 17.86
N PRO A 280 13.91 -10.48 17.76
CA PRO A 280 12.45 -10.40 17.92
C PRO A 280 11.99 -9.78 19.26
N ASP A 281 12.82 -9.87 20.31
CA ASP A 281 12.53 -9.33 21.63
C ASP A 281 13.05 -7.90 21.86
N ALA A 282 13.69 -7.28 20.87
CA ALA A 282 14.27 -5.93 20.96
C ALA A 282 13.32 -4.92 21.62
N SER A 283 13.89 -4.04 22.44
CA SER A 283 13.11 -3.07 23.19
C SER A 283 12.68 -1.89 22.32
N SER A 284 11.60 -1.20 22.71
CA SER A 284 11.21 0.08 22.09
C SER A 284 12.35 1.11 22.10
N ALA A 285 13.20 1.11 23.14
CA ALA A 285 14.33 2.02 23.23
C ALA A 285 15.39 1.73 22.16
N ASP A 286 15.67 0.45 21.88
CA ASP A 286 16.62 0.05 20.84
C ASP A 286 16.09 0.40 19.45
N ILE A 287 14.81 0.11 19.18
CA ILE A 287 14.14 0.45 17.93
C ILE A 287 14.14 1.97 17.70
N LYS A 288 13.75 2.74 18.73
CA LYS A 288 13.77 4.21 18.67
C LYS A 288 15.17 4.73 18.38
N LYS A 289 16.20 4.18 19.03
CA LYS A 289 17.60 4.56 18.78
C LYS A 289 17.99 4.32 17.32
N VAL A 290 17.59 3.20 16.73
CA VAL A 290 17.82 2.92 15.30
C VAL A 290 17.12 3.95 14.44
N ILE A 291 15.81 4.16 14.61
CA ILE A 291 15.04 5.10 13.79
C ILE A 291 15.62 6.52 13.90
N THR A 292 15.83 7.02 15.11
CA THR A 292 16.34 8.38 15.34
C THR A 292 17.74 8.60 14.76
N ALA A 293 18.59 7.58 14.69
CA ALA A 293 19.92 7.72 14.09
C ALA A 293 19.85 8.06 12.59
N PHE A 294 18.83 7.58 11.89
CA PHE A 294 18.62 7.79 10.46
C PHE A 294 17.86 9.07 10.12
N ILE A 295 17.26 9.75 11.09
CA ILE A 295 16.61 11.04 10.87
C ILE A 295 17.68 12.15 10.83
N GLU A 296 17.53 13.10 9.91
CA GLU A 296 18.34 14.33 9.82
C GLU A 296 17.80 15.46 10.69
#